data_AF-A0A7C4UWI6-F1
#
_entry.id   AF-A0A7C4UWI6-F1
#
_cell.length_a   1.000
_cell.length_b   1.000
_cell.length_c   1.000
_cell.angle_alpha   90.00
_cell.angle_beta   90.00
_cell.angle_gamma   90.00
#
_symmetry.space_group_name_H-M   'P 1'
#
loop_
_entity.id
_entity.type
_entity.pdbx_description
1 polymer ?
#
loop_
_entity_poly.entity_id
_entity_poly.type
_entity_poly.pdbx_seq_one_letter_code
_entity_poly.pdbx_strand_id
1 'polypeptide(L)'
;MNKTVNCPSCGEVYNLDLSKYGGKKIKCKKCQAVISVPTASQGQDEFEVVEEGPTGSPPPLPSNLLHRHRMASQRGAVNIALLQRHEASRRDIRQAFLEVHGTEESRTITLDPGLAKIEEQINANRQLLDALKGLLGRALAFHPTIKTSNLTRKRGFFESDASPSDDPDEMLYTEAVRVIGTPARANPLSTVLGMFSFHNPDRQAKIETIKQAIEVLNNTILMQQDEIKADQRKAVASKNEAIQRSRNKLDQAQVNIAQGHIGEASVCLQELLKTAPVEMLGQVLILLSQCTYLSGNPTDAARHIQDAICFGASAPVDMDEGYNDLWAKASSGLPKS
;
A
#
# COMPACT_ATOMS: atom_id res chain seq x y z
N MET A 1 -35.61 1.40 20.73
CA MET A 1 -35.91 2.84 20.52
C MET A 1 -35.62 3.14 19.06
N ASN A 2 -36.60 3.65 18.32
CA ASN A 2 -36.43 3.88 16.88
C ASN A 2 -35.81 5.27 16.64
N LYS A 3 -34.73 5.33 15.84
CA LYS A 3 -34.07 6.57 15.43
C LYS A 3 -34.03 6.65 13.91
N THR A 4 -34.31 7.83 13.39
CA THR A 4 -34.18 8.18 11.97
C THR A 4 -32.72 8.44 11.63
N VAL A 5 -32.21 7.76 10.59
CA VAL A 5 -30.85 7.98 10.05
C VAL A 5 -30.95 8.16 8.54
N ASN A 6 -30.30 9.21 8.02
CA ASN A 6 -30.33 9.56 6.60
C ASN A 6 -29.06 9.03 5.91
N CYS A 7 -29.19 8.48 4.71
CA CYS A 7 -28.04 8.09 3.90
C CYS A 7 -27.29 9.34 3.39
N PRO A 8 -25.98 9.46 3.62
CA PRO A 8 -25.21 10.64 3.19
C PRO A 8 -25.07 10.75 1.67
N SER A 9 -25.20 9.63 0.93
CA SER A 9 -24.99 9.62 -0.52
C SER A 9 -26.27 9.85 -1.33
N CYS A 10 -27.43 9.37 -0.86
CA CYS A 10 -28.69 9.46 -1.62
C CYS A 10 -29.85 10.14 -0.87
N GLY A 11 -29.64 10.54 0.38
CA GLY A 11 -30.65 11.26 1.18
C GLY A 11 -31.81 10.40 1.70
N GLU A 12 -31.81 9.10 1.45
CA GLU A 12 -32.92 8.24 1.90
C GLU A 12 -32.93 8.06 3.43
N VAL A 13 -34.13 8.16 4.00
CA VAL A 13 -34.36 8.12 5.45
C VAL A 13 -34.71 6.69 5.89
N TYR A 14 -33.96 6.17 6.86
CA TYR A 14 -34.18 4.86 7.46
C TYR A 14 -34.61 4.99 8.92
N ASN A 15 -35.71 4.34 9.29
CA ASN A 15 -36.13 4.17 10.68
C ASN A 15 -35.53 2.88 11.24
N LEU A 16 -34.50 3.00 12.07
CA LEU A 16 -33.75 1.86 12.60
C LEU A 16 -33.94 1.75 14.11
N ASP A 17 -34.08 0.51 14.60
CA ASP A 17 -34.08 0.25 16.03
C ASP A 17 -32.64 0.21 16.56
N LEU A 18 -32.32 1.16 17.44
CA LEU A 18 -30.98 1.32 18.02
C LEU A 18 -30.54 0.10 18.82
N SER A 19 -31.48 -0.65 19.41
CA SER A 19 -31.16 -1.84 20.20
C SER A 19 -30.50 -2.95 19.36
N LYS A 20 -30.80 -3.00 18.06
CA LYS A 20 -30.30 -4.05 17.16
C LYS A 20 -29.13 -3.57 16.29
N TYR A 21 -29.15 -2.30 15.90
CA TYR A 21 -28.26 -1.72 14.90
C TYR A 21 -27.29 -0.65 15.44
N GLY A 22 -27.39 -0.24 16.71
CA GLY A 22 -26.48 0.73 17.31
C GLY A 22 -25.01 0.31 17.18
N GLY A 23 -24.14 1.20 16.69
CA GLY A 23 -22.71 0.97 16.50
C GLY A 23 -22.34 0.12 15.27
N LYS A 24 -23.32 -0.41 14.52
CA LYS A 24 -23.06 -1.25 13.35
C LYS A 24 -23.07 -0.45 12.05
N LYS A 25 -22.31 -0.92 11.07
CA LYS A 25 -22.28 -0.40 9.70
C LYS A 25 -23.33 -1.13 8.87
N ILE A 26 -24.25 -0.39 8.26
CA ILE A 26 -25.30 -0.93 7.37
C ILE A 26 -25.09 -0.40 5.94
N LYS A 27 -25.52 -1.15 4.93
CA LYS A 27 -25.48 -0.68 3.53
C LYS A 27 -26.84 -0.09 3.13
N CYS A 28 -26.82 1.07 2.48
CA CYS A 28 -28.00 1.68 1.87
C CYS A 28 -28.57 0.76 0.79
N LYS A 29 -29.90 0.58 0.74
CA LYS A 29 -30.54 -0.27 -0.27
C LYS A 29 -30.52 0.35 -1.68
N LYS A 30 -30.52 1.68 -1.78
CA LYS A 30 -30.49 2.40 -3.07
C LYS A 30 -29.09 2.51 -3.66
N CYS A 31 -28.14 3.09 -2.93
CA CYS A 31 -26.81 3.41 -3.46
C CYS A 31 -25.67 2.51 -2.95
N GLN A 32 -25.99 1.53 -2.09
CA GLN A 32 -25.02 0.62 -1.46
C GLN A 32 -23.94 1.27 -0.57
N ALA A 33 -24.00 2.60 -0.37
CA ALA A 33 -23.09 3.31 0.52
C ALA A 33 -23.23 2.81 1.97
N VAL A 34 -22.12 2.78 2.71
CA VAL A 34 -22.07 2.32 4.09
C VAL A 34 -22.47 3.47 5.03
N ILE A 35 -23.48 3.23 5.87
CA ILE A 35 -24.01 4.15 6.86
C ILE A 35 -23.61 3.65 8.26
N SER A 36 -22.98 4.50 9.06
CA SER A 36 -22.64 4.21 10.46
C SER A 36 -23.81 4.60 11.37
N VAL A 37 -24.36 3.65 12.12
CA VAL A 37 -25.47 3.92 13.06
C VAL A 37 -24.89 4.36 14.41
N PRO A 38 -25.24 5.54 14.95
CA PRO A 38 -24.73 6.00 16.23
C PRO A 38 -25.18 5.07 17.37
N THR A 39 -24.27 4.76 18.28
CA THR A 39 -24.55 3.92 19.45
C THR A 39 -25.43 4.69 20.45
N ALA A 40 -26.37 4.01 21.09
CA ALA A 40 -27.32 4.62 22.03
C ALA A 40 -26.66 5.28 23.26
N SER A 41 -25.38 4.99 23.52
CA SER A 41 -24.64 5.44 24.70
C SER A 41 -23.92 6.78 24.58
N GLN A 42 -23.94 7.47 23.42
CA GLN A 42 -23.24 8.76 23.26
C GLN A 42 -24.12 10.00 23.51
N GLY A 43 -25.21 9.86 24.26
CA GLY A 43 -26.22 10.91 24.44
C GLY A 43 -26.30 11.55 25.83
N GLN A 44 -25.59 11.05 26.84
CA GLN A 44 -25.59 11.60 28.21
C GLN A 44 -24.24 11.28 28.90
N ASP A 45 -23.18 11.98 28.52
CA ASP A 45 -22.16 12.40 29.50
C ASP A 45 -22.45 13.88 29.75
N GLU A 46 -23.61 14.14 30.35
CA GLU A 46 -23.77 15.37 31.13
C GLU A 46 -22.77 15.25 32.28
N PHE A 47 -21.82 16.16 32.33
CA PHE A 47 -20.99 16.38 33.51
C PHE A 47 -21.93 16.63 34.70
N GLU A 48 -22.21 15.59 35.48
CA GLU A 48 -22.84 15.71 36.77
C GLU A 48 -21.82 16.40 37.70
N VAL A 49 -21.90 17.73 37.76
CA VAL A 49 -21.26 18.52 38.81
C VAL A 49 -21.94 18.11 40.10
N VAL A 50 -21.27 17.27 40.87
CA VAL A 50 -21.68 16.91 42.23
C VAL A 50 -21.84 18.20 43.03
N GLU A 51 -23.09 18.57 43.32
CA GLU A 51 -23.42 19.58 44.34
C GLU A 51 -23.10 18.96 45.71
N GLU A 52 -21.91 19.27 46.25
CA GLU A 52 -21.62 19.09 47.67
C GLU A 52 -22.38 20.15 48.48
N GLY A 53 -23.46 19.70 49.13
CA GLY A 53 -24.09 20.39 50.26
C GLY A 53 -23.25 20.30 51.55
N PRO A 54 -23.64 21.01 52.62
CA PRO A 54 -22.83 22.10 53.15
C PRO A 54 -22.10 21.81 54.47
N THR A 55 -21.30 22.81 54.88
CA THR A 55 -20.74 23.08 56.22
C THR A 55 -19.43 22.40 56.62
N GLY A 56 -18.34 23.01 56.14
CA GLY A 56 -17.03 22.90 56.77
C GLY A 56 -16.08 23.88 56.12
N SER A 57 -16.04 25.13 56.59
CA SER A 57 -15.10 26.15 56.12
C SER A 57 -13.65 25.63 56.21
N PRO A 58 -12.96 25.39 55.07
CA PRO A 58 -11.54 25.06 55.11
C PRO A 58 -10.75 26.32 55.49
N PRO A 59 -9.62 26.19 56.21
CA PRO A 59 -8.76 27.32 56.51
C PRO A 59 -8.28 27.99 55.21
N PRO A 60 -8.12 29.33 55.20
CA PRO A 60 -7.71 30.05 53.99
C PRO A 60 -6.35 29.53 53.52
N LEU A 61 -6.35 28.87 52.37
CA LEU A 61 -5.13 28.43 51.70
C LEU A 61 -4.29 29.66 51.33
N PRO A 62 -2.96 29.61 51.54
CA PRO A 62 -2.08 30.73 51.27
C PRO A 62 -2.14 31.09 49.78
N SER A 63 -2.33 32.38 49.48
CA SER A 63 -2.52 32.97 48.14
C SER A 63 -1.48 32.57 47.09
N ASN A 64 -0.33 32.06 47.53
CA ASN A 64 0.78 31.63 46.69
C ASN A 64 0.53 30.28 45.97
N LEU A 65 -0.37 29.42 46.49
CA LEU A 65 -0.68 28.12 45.87
C LEU A 65 -1.78 28.22 44.79
N LEU A 66 -2.73 29.14 44.94
CA LEU A 66 -3.77 29.41 43.95
C LEU A 66 -3.18 29.95 42.64
N HIS A 67 -2.15 30.79 42.71
CA HIS A 67 -1.47 31.30 41.51
C HIS A 67 -0.73 30.19 40.74
N ARG A 68 -0.12 29.25 41.47
CA ARG A 68 0.64 28.13 40.88
C ARG A 68 -0.27 27.11 40.20
N HIS A 69 -1.43 26.78 40.80
CA HIS A 69 -2.42 25.90 40.17
C HIS A 69 -3.13 26.53 38.97
N ARG A 70 -3.36 27.85 38.98
CA ARG A 70 -3.96 28.56 37.84
C ARG A 70 -3.04 28.55 36.61
N MET A 71 -1.73 28.71 36.82
CA MET A 71 -0.73 28.63 35.74
C MET A 71 -0.55 27.19 35.22
N ALA A 72 -0.63 26.18 36.09
CA ALA A 72 -0.56 24.77 35.67
C ALA A 72 -1.77 24.35 34.83
N SER A 73 -2.98 24.80 35.22
CA SER A 73 -4.22 24.57 34.46
C SER A 73 -4.23 25.30 33.11
N GLN A 74 -3.74 26.54 33.05
CA GLN A 74 -3.60 27.27 31.78
C GLN A 74 -2.56 26.65 30.83
N ARG A 75 -1.42 26.16 31.34
CA ARG A 75 -0.43 25.44 30.52
C ARG A 75 -0.97 24.12 29.99
N GLY A 76 -1.75 23.38 30.79
CA GLY A 76 -2.46 22.18 30.34
C GLY A 76 -3.46 22.47 29.23
N ALA A 77 -4.29 23.51 29.39
CA ALA A 77 -5.27 23.92 28.40
C ALA A 77 -4.63 24.43 27.09
N VAL A 78 -3.52 25.18 27.17
CA VAL A 78 -2.77 25.64 26.00
C VAL A 78 -2.08 24.48 25.28
N ASN A 79 -1.52 23.50 26.00
CA ASN A 79 -0.95 22.30 25.38
C ASN A 79 -2.02 21.43 24.71
N ILE A 80 -3.19 21.26 25.33
CA ILE A 80 -4.32 20.52 24.72
C ILE A 80 -4.84 21.27 23.50
N ALA A 81 -5.00 22.60 23.57
CA ALA A 81 -5.41 23.41 22.42
C ALA A 81 -4.37 23.41 21.29
N LEU A 82 -3.07 23.41 21.59
CA LEU A 82 -2.00 23.26 20.60
C LEU A 82 -2.00 21.86 19.98
N LEU A 83 -2.19 20.81 20.79
CA LEU A 83 -2.30 19.43 20.30
C LEU A 83 -3.54 19.25 19.41
N GLN A 84 -4.70 19.79 19.80
CA GLN A 84 -5.94 19.75 19.01
C GLN A 84 -5.85 20.58 17.72
N ARG A 85 -5.20 21.75 17.77
CA ARG A 85 -4.94 22.57 16.57
C ARG A 85 -3.97 21.87 15.61
N HIS A 86 -3.06 21.05 16.15
CA HIS A 86 -2.18 20.18 15.37
C HIS A 86 -2.79 18.84 14.97
N GLU A 87 -3.97 18.43 15.45
CA GLU A 87 -4.60 17.17 14.99
C GLU A 87 -5.18 17.30 13.59
N ALA A 88 -5.84 18.43 13.30
CA ALA A 88 -6.27 18.77 11.94
C ALA A 88 -5.04 18.91 11.03
N SER A 89 -4.04 19.69 11.45
CA SER A 89 -2.78 19.83 10.72
C SER A 89 -2.02 18.50 10.58
N ARG A 90 -2.09 17.57 11.54
CA ARG A 90 -1.48 16.23 11.43
C ARG A 90 -2.22 15.34 10.45
N ARG A 91 -3.54 15.46 10.38
CA ARG A 91 -4.33 14.77 9.34
C ARG A 91 -4.00 15.33 7.97
N ASP A 92 -3.94 16.64 7.83
CA ASP A 92 -3.61 17.30 6.56
C ASP A 92 -2.16 17.04 6.16
N ILE A 93 -1.21 17.04 7.10
CA ILE A 93 0.18 16.65 6.86
C ILE A 93 0.26 15.16 6.51
N ARG A 94 -0.47 14.26 7.20
CA ARG A 94 -0.53 12.84 6.81
C ARG A 94 -1.15 12.65 5.43
N GLN A 95 -2.20 13.39 5.11
CA GLN A 95 -2.89 13.35 3.82
C GLN A 95 -1.95 13.85 2.73
N ALA A 96 -1.33 15.02 2.90
CA ALA A 96 -0.34 15.56 1.97
C ALA A 96 0.88 14.63 1.83
N PHE A 97 1.32 14.01 2.93
CA PHE A 97 2.40 13.01 2.91
C PHE A 97 1.97 11.75 2.14
N LEU A 98 0.75 11.26 2.31
CA LEU A 98 0.22 10.11 1.55
C LEU A 98 -0.05 10.45 0.07
N GLU A 99 -0.41 11.69 -0.23
CA GLU A 99 -0.60 12.18 -1.61
C GLU A 99 0.74 12.32 -2.35
N VAL A 100 1.79 12.80 -1.66
CA VAL A 100 3.14 12.94 -2.22
C VAL A 100 3.88 11.60 -2.28
N HIS A 101 3.71 10.73 -1.28
CA HIS A 101 4.47 9.47 -1.17
C HIS A 101 3.70 8.22 -1.60
N GLY A 102 2.46 8.37 -2.06
CA GLY A 102 1.54 7.26 -2.27
C GLY A 102 1.09 6.61 -0.95
N THR A 103 0.11 5.71 -1.02
CA THR A 103 -0.24 4.85 0.12
C THR A 103 1.00 4.05 0.57
N GLU A 104 1.12 3.66 1.84
CA GLU A 104 2.26 2.85 2.33
C GLU A 104 2.52 1.57 1.50
N GLU A 105 1.51 1.06 0.79
CA GLU A 105 1.60 -0.06 -0.15
C GLU A 105 2.32 0.29 -1.48
N SER A 106 2.33 1.57 -1.84
CA SER A 106 2.88 2.11 -3.09
C SER A 106 4.33 2.56 -2.97
N ARG A 107 4.86 2.67 -1.74
CA ARG A 107 6.31 2.83 -1.55
C ARG A 107 6.94 1.58 -2.07
N THR A 108 7.55 1.70 -3.25
CA THR A 108 8.43 0.73 -3.87
C THR A 108 9.35 0.19 -2.80
N ILE A 109 8.95 -0.94 -2.19
CA ILE A 109 9.88 -1.95 -1.74
C ILE A 109 10.79 -2.06 -2.96
N THR A 110 12.06 -1.65 -2.84
CA THR A 110 13.05 -1.97 -3.86
C THR A 110 12.93 -3.47 -4.04
N LEU A 111 12.16 -3.86 -5.07
CA LEU A 111 11.72 -5.22 -5.27
C LEU A 111 13.02 -5.99 -5.38
N ASP A 112 13.13 -7.06 -4.60
CA ASP A 112 14.25 -7.97 -4.70
C ASP A 112 14.47 -8.22 -6.20
N PRO A 113 15.69 -8.09 -6.74
CA PRO A 113 15.97 -8.34 -8.16
C PRO A 113 15.45 -9.70 -8.65
N GLY A 114 15.19 -10.65 -7.74
CA GLY A 114 14.41 -11.86 -8.03
C GLY A 114 12.95 -11.60 -8.44
N LEU A 115 12.20 -10.78 -7.70
CA LEU A 115 10.79 -10.45 -7.99
C LEU A 115 10.63 -9.73 -9.33
N ALA A 116 11.54 -8.82 -9.67
CA ALA A 116 11.51 -8.10 -10.95
C ALA A 116 11.58 -9.07 -12.15
N LYS A 117 12.39 -10.14 -12.06
CA LYS A 117 12.46 -11.17 -13.11
C LYS A 117 11.17 -11.97 -13.24
N ILE A 118 10.50 -12.27 -12.12
CA ILE A 118 9.22 -13.01 -12.15
C ILE A 118 8.12 -12.13 -12.77
N GLU A 119 8.08 -10.83 -12.44
CA GLU A 119 7.13 -9.89 -13.05
C GLU A 119 7.36 -9.73 -14.56
N GLU A 120 8.63 -9.62 -14.99
CA GLU A 120 8.98 -9.62 -16.41
C GLU A 120 8.49 -10.89 -17.11
N GLN A 121 8.69 -12.06 -16.48
CA GLN A 121 8.22 -13.34 -17.01
C GLN A 121 6.69 -13.43 -17.08
N ILE A 122 5.96 -12.92 -16.08
CA ILE A 122 4.49 -12.85 -16.10
C ILE A 122 4.02 -11.96 -17.25
N ASN A 123 4.67 -10.82 -17.47
CA ASN A 123 4.33 -9.92 -18.57
C ASN A 123 4.59 -10.57 -19.94
N ALA A 124 5.71 -11.28 -20.10
CA ALA A 124 5.97 -12.07 -21.30
C ALA A 124 4.90 -13.16 -21.52
N ASN A 125 4.51 -13.87 -20.46
CA ASN A 125 3.47 -14.90 -20.52
C ASN A 125 2.09 -14.31 -20.89
N ARG A 126 1.76 -13.10 -20.40
CA ARG A 126 0.52 -12.40 -20.77
C ARG A 126 0.50 -12.02 -22.26
N GLN A 127 1.61 -11.51 -22.78
CA GLN A 127 1.71 -11.19 -24.22
C GLN A 127 1.50 -12.44 -25.08
N LEU A 128 2.10 -13.57 -24.68
CA LEU A 128 1.94 -14.84 -25.39
C LEU A 128 0.49 -15.35 -25.31
N LEU A 129 -0.16 -15.22 -24.15
CA LEU A 129 -1.57 -15.55 -23.97
C LEU A 129 -2.48 -14.74 -24.90
N ASP A 130 -2.24 -13.43 -25.01
CA ASP A 130 -3.02 -12.55 -25.88
C ASP A 130 -2.81 -12.88 -27.36
N ALA A 131 -1.58 -13.23 -27.76
CA ALA A 131 -1.29 -13.73 -29.11
C ALA A 131 -2.03 -15.04 -29.41
N LEU A 132 -2.04 -16.01 -28.48
CA LEU A 132 -2.76 -17.27 -28.62
C LEU A 132 -4.28 -17.07 -28.71
N LYS A 133 -4.85 -16.17 -27.91
CA LYS A 133 -6.26 -15.79 -28.00
C LYS A 133 -6.59 -15.17 -29.35
N GLY A 134 -5.71 -14.32 -29.88
CA GLY A 134 -5.84 -13.74 -31.22
C GLY A 134 -5.81 -14.80 -32.32
N LEU A 135 -4.93 -15.79 -32.22
CA LEU A 135 -4.88 -16.94 -33.14
C LEU A 135 -6.16 -17.78 -33.06
N LEU A 136 -6.63 -18.09 -31.84
CA LEU A 136 -7.89 -18.82 -31.65
C LEU A 136 -9.08 -18.05 -32.23
N GLY A 137 -9.14 -16.73 -32.03
CA GLY A 137 -10.18 -15.88 -32.62
C GLY A 137 -10.19 -15.92 -34.14
N ARG A 138 -9.02 -15.84 -34.79
CA ARG A 138 -8.88 -15.99 -36.25
C ARG A 138 -9.27 -17.38 -36.72
N ALA A 139 -8.83 -18.42 -36.02
CA ALA A 139 -9.15 -19.80 -36.34
C ALA A 139 -10.65 -20.11 -36.20
N LEU A 140 -11.37 -19.46 -35.29
CA LEU A 140 -12.82 -19.60 -35.14
C LEU A 140 -13.59 -18.76 -36.17
N ALA A 141 -13.12 -17.55 -36.50
CA ALA A 141 -13.77 -16.65 -37.45
C ALA A 141 -13.70 -17.15 -38.90
N PHE A 142 -12.75 -18.05 -39.21
CA PHE A 142 -12.60 -18.63 -40.55
C PHE A 142 -13.76 -19.58 -40.88
N HIS A 143 -14.88 -19.05 -41.37
CA HIS A 143 -15.89 -19.89 -41.99
C HIS A 143 -15.34 -20.40 -43.32
N PRO A 144 -15.29 -21.72 -43.55
CA PRO A 144 -14.93 -22.27 -44.85
C PRO A 144 -16.04 -21.91 -45.84
N THR A 145 -15.96 -20.72 -46.42
CA THR A 145 -16.77 -20.28 -47.55
C THR A 145 -16.07 -20.66 -48.85
N ILE A 146 -15.40 -21.81 -48.88
CA ILE A 146 -15.01 -22.42 -50.15
C ILE A 146 -16.27 -23.09 -50.69
N LYS A 147 -17.06 -22.32 -51.43
CA LYS A 147 -17.93 -22.90 -52.45
C LYS A 147 -17.01 -23.62 -53.43
N THR A 148 -16.92 -24.94 -53.34
CA THR A 148 -16.22 -25.81 -54.30
C THR A 148 -16.85 -25.81 -55.70
N SER A 149 -17.76 -24.88 -56.00
CA SER A 149 -18.32 -24.69 -57.33
C SER A 149 -17.30 -23.97 -58.21
N ASN A 150 -16.60 -24.74 -59.06
CA ASN A 150 -15.93 -24.37 -60.32
C ASN A 150 -14.45 -24.76 -60.43
N LEU A 151 -14.05 -25.94 -59.93
CA LEU A 151 -12.92 -26.65 -60.53
C LEU A 151 -13.38 -27.29 -61.85
N THR A 152 -13.35 -26.52 -62.95
CA THR A 152 -13.55 -27.07 -64.29
C THR A 152 -12.31 -27.87 -64.70
N ARG A 153 -12.50 -29.19 -64.82
CA ARG A 153 -11.51 -30.16 -65.30
C ARG A 153 -11.14 -29.88 -66.76
N LYS A 154 -10.05 -29.16 -67.03
CA LYS A 154 -9.43 -29.09 -68.36
C LYS A 154 -8.34 -30.16 -68.48
N ARG A 155 -8.53 -31.14 -69.36
CA ARG A 155 -7.51 -32.07 -69.88
C ARG A 155 -6.65 -32.86 -68.88
N GLY A 156 -7.25 -33.38 -67.80
CA GLY A 156 -6.67 -34.52 -67.08
C GLY A 156 -5.42 -34.26 -66.22
N PHE A 157 -4.96 -33.01 -66.08
CA PHE A 157 -3.92 -32.61 -65.13
C PHE A 157 -4.43 -31.44 -64.28
N PHE A 158 -4.30 -31.56 -62.96
CA PHE A 158 -4.43 -30.44 -62.04
C PHE A 158 -3.05 -29.78 -61.96
N GLU A 159 -2.78 -28.80 -62.81
CA GLU A 159 -1.65 -27.89 -62.61
C GLU A 159 -2.18 -26.66 -61.87
N SER A 160 -1.71 -26.45 -60.63
CA SER A 160 -1.89 -25.20 -59.91
C SER A 160 -0.69 -24.31 -60.18
N ASP A 161 -0.86 -23.26 -60.98
CA ASP A 161 0.12 -22.18 -61.18
C ASP A 161 0.21 -21.22 -59.97
N ALA A 162 -0.02 -21.73 -58.74
CA ALA A 162 0.04 -20.93 -57.54
C ALA A 162 1.51 -20.71 -57.14
N SER A 163 2.02 -19.54 -57.50
CA SER A 163 3.05 -18.77 -56.78
C SER A 163 2.91 -18.90 -55.25
N PRO A 164 4.00 -18.74 -54.46
CA PRO A 164 4.12 -19.15 -53.05
C PRO A 164 2.80 -18.99 -52.30
N SER A 165 2.25 -20.16 -51.98
CA SER A 165 0.97 -20.45 -51.33
C SER A 165 0.29 -19.25 -50.68
N ASP A 166 -0.68 -18.67 -51.39
CA ASP A 166 -1.82 -17.96 -50.80
C ASP A 166 -2.74 -18.94 -50.03
N ASP A 167 -2.20 -20.02 -49.46
CA ASP A 167 -2.95 -20.95 -48.64
C ASP A 167 -3.02 -20.36 -47.23
N PRO A 168 -4.18 -19.82 -46.80
CA PRO A 168 -4.32 -19.12 -45.53
C PRO A 168 -3.95 -19.99 -44.32
N ASP A 169 -4.01 -21.32 -44.48
CA ASP A 169 -3.61 -22.28 -43.46
C ASP A 169 -2.08 -22.32 -43.27
N GLU A 170 -1.28 -22.11 -44.33
CA GLU A 170 0.17 -22.08 -44.27
C GLU A 170 0.68 -20.75 -43.66
N MET A 171 -0.03 -19.63 -43.90
CA MET A 171 0.24 -18.37 -43.19
C MET A 171 -0.06 -18.45 -41.70
N LEU A 172 -1.17 -19.07 -41.30
CA LEU A 172 -1.50 -19.28 -39.88
C LEU A 172 -0.46 -20.14 -39.18
N TYR A 173 0.06 -21.16 -39.87
CA TYR A 173 1.13 -22.01 -39.36
C TYR A 173 2.44 -21.24 -39.18
N THR A 174 2.85 -20.47 -40.20
CA THR A 174 4.09 -19.69 -40.18
C THR A 174 4.06 -18.61 -39.09
N GLU A 175 2.92 -17.96 -38.90
CA GLU A 175 2.73 -16.96 -37.85
C GLU A 175 2.73 -17.59 -36.45
N ALA A 176 2.09 -18.76 -36.27
CA ALA A 176 2.14 -19.50 -35.01
C ALA A 176 3.57 -19.95 -34.68
N VAL A 177 4.30 -20.52 -35.64
CA VAL A 177 5.71 -20.91 -35.47
C VAL A 177 6.58 -19.69 -35.18
N ARG A 178 6.32 -18.53 -35.78
CA ARG A 178 7.06 -17.29 -35.50
C ARG A 178 6.81 -16.76 -34.09
N VAL A 179 5.56 -16.76 -33.62
CA VAL A 179 5.20 -16.32 -32.25
C VAL A 179 5.75 -17.29 -31.19
N ILE A 180 5.84 -18.58 -31.52
CA ILE A 180 6.27 -19.64 -30.60
C ILE A 180 7.80 -19.86 -30.63
N GLY A 181 8.44 -19.68 -31.79
CA GLY A 181 9.82 -20.05 -32.07
C GLY A 181 10.87 -18.99 -31.73
N THR A 182 10.47 -17.82 -31.20
CA THR A 182 11.45 -16.86 -30.69
C THR A 182 12.18 -17.46 -29.49
N PRO A 183 13.52 -17.51 -29.50
CA PRO A 183 14.32 -18.23 -28.50
C PRO A 183 14.40 -17.42 -27.19
N ALA A 184 13.31 -17.36 -26.45
CA ALA A 184 13.33 -16.99 -25.05
C ALA A 184 13.66 -18.26 -24.26
N ARG A 185 14.93 -18.37 -23.84
CA ARG A 185 15.53 -19.38 -22.94
C ARG A 185 14.51 -20.29 -22.23
N ALA A 186 14.56 -21.59 -22.52
CA ALA A 186 13.97 -22.67 -21.72
C ALA A 186 12.57 -22.37 -21.17
N ASN A 187 11.67 -21.90 -22.04
CA ASN A 187 10.29 -21.69 -21.65
C ASN A 187 9.59 -23.07 -21.61
N PRO A 188 8.97 -23.52 -20.49
CA PRO A 188 8.28 -24.82 -20.43
C PRO A 188 7.21 -25.00 -21.53
N LEU A 189 6.73 -23.89 -22.11
CA LEU A 189 5.84 -23.87 -23.27
C LEU A 189 6.49 -24.37 -24.57
N SER A 190 7.81 -24.22 -24.77
CA SER A 190 8.47 -24.78 -25.96
C SER A 190 8.46 -26.31 -25.93
N THR A 191 8.49 -26.91 -24.74
CA THR A 191 8.35 -28.35 -24.56
C THR A 191 6.92 -28.80 -24.80
N VAL A 192 5.93 -28.09 -24.26
CA VAL A 192 4.51 -28.39 -24.48
C VAL A 192 4.15 -28.23 -25.97
N LEU A 193 4.56 -27.15 -26.62
CA LEU A 193 4.28 -26.89 -28.03
C LEU A 193 5.14 -27.72 -29.00
N GLY A 194 6.36 -28.08 -28.60
CA GLY A 194 7.20 -29.02 -29.35
C GLY A 194 6.64 -30.45 -29.37
N MET A 195 5.80 -30.82 -28.39
CA MET A 195 5.04 -32.08 -28.42
C MET A 195 3.79 -32.02 -29.30
N PHE A 196 3.30 -30.83 -29.63
CA PHE A 196 2.15 -30.64 -30.52
C PHE A 196 2.62 -30.50 -31.98
N SER A 197 3.05 -31.61 -32.56
CA SER A 197 3.32 -31.67 -34.00
C SER A 197 2.02 -31.40 -34.79
N PHE A 198 1.92 -30.20 -35.37
CA PHE A 198 0.77 -29.69 -36.13
C PHE A 198 0.50 -30.44 -37.47
N HIS A 199 1.11 -31.60 -37.67
CA HIS A 199 0.88 -32.48 -38.82
C HIS A 199 -0.49 -33.17 -38.82
N ASN A 200 -1.37 -32.87 -37.85
CA ASN A 200 -2.73 -33.38 -37.88
C ASN A 200 -3.58 -32.57 -38.87
N PRO A 201 -4.18 -33.19 -39.91
CA PRO A 201 -5.01 -32.50 -40.89
C PRO A 201 -6.35 -32.01 -40.31
N ASP A 202 -6.73 -32.51 -39.12
CA ASP A 202 -7.99 -32.15 -38.50
C ASP A 202 -7.92 -30.78 -37.79
N ARG A 203 -8.64 -29.81 -38.35
CA ARG A 203 -8.79 -28.45 -37.81
C ARG A 203 -9.36 -28.45 -36.39
N GLN A 204 -10.26 -29.37 -36.05
CA GLN A 204 -10.82 -29.44 -34.69
C GLN A 204 -9.75 -29.83 -33.67
N ALA A 205 -8.87 -30.77 -34.02
CA ALA A 205 -7.76 -31.15 -33.17
C ALA A 205 -6.82 -29.96 -32.89
N LYS A 206 -6.50 -29.14 -33.91
CA LYS A 206 -5.67 -27.93 -33.75
C LYS A 206 -6.32 -26.90 -32.83
N ILE A 207 -7.62 -26.66 -32.95
CA ILE A 207 -8.37 -25.74 -32.09
C ILE A 207 -8.32 -26.20 -30.64
N GLU A 208 -8.53 -27.50 -30.40
CA GLU A 208 -8.53 -28.06 -29.05
C GLU A 208 -7.14 -28.00 -28.41
N THR A 209 -6.07 -28.23 -29.19
CA THR A 209 -4.70 -28.01 -28.75
C THR A 209 -4.44 -26.56 -28.32
N ILE A 210 -4.92 -25.58 -29.09
CA ILE A 210 -4.74 -24.15 -28.74
C ILE A 210 -5.49 -23.83 -27.44
N LYS A 211 -6.70 -24.35 -27.23
CA LYS A 211 -7.43 -24.16 -25.97
C LYS A 211 -6.68 -24.75 -24.78
N GLN A 212 -6.17 -25.98 -24.91
CA GLN A 212 -5.37 -26.61 -23.86
C GLN A 212 -4.11 -25.80 -23.54
N ALA A 213 -3.42 -25.27 -24.56
CA ALA A 213 -2.26 -24.40 -24.34
C ALA A 213 -2.64 -23.10 -23.61
N ILE A 214 -3.76 -22.47 -23.96
CA ILE A 214 -4.30 -21.29 -23.27
C ILE A 214 -4.62 -21.60 -21.80
N GLU A 215 -5.23 -22.75 -21.52
CA GLU A 215 -5.58 -23.17 -20.16
C GLU A 215 -4.32 -23.39 -19.29
N VAL A 216 -3.34 -24.13 -19.81
CA VAL A 216 -2.05 -24.38 -19.12
C VAL A 216 -1.33 -23.06 -18.83
N LEU A 217 -1.32 -22.14 -19.79
CA LEU A 217 -0.67 -20.84 -19.64
C LEU A 217 -1.37 -19.96 -18.59
N ASN A 218 -2.72 -19.91 -18.61
CA ASN A 218 -3.49 -19.22 -17.59
C ASN A 218 -3.20 -19.77 -16.19
N ASN A 219 -3.20 -21.09 -16.03
CA ASN A 219 -2.91 -21.74 -14.75
C ASN A 219 -1.48 -21.43 -14.27
N THR A 220 -0.52 -21.40 -15.19
CA THR A 220 0.88 -21.04 -14.87
C THR A 220 1.00 -19.58 -14.42
N ILE A 221 0.33 -18.64 -15.11
CA ILE A 221 0.30 -17.22 -14.72
C ILE A 221 -0.33 -17.05 -13.33
N LEU A 222 -1.42 -17.77 -13.04
CA LEU A 222 -2.07 -17.71 -11.72
C LEU A 222 -1.16 -18.25 -10.61
N MET A 223 -0.48 -19.38 -10.84
CA MET A 223 0.49 -19.93 -9.88
C MET A 223 1.64 -18.96 -9.61
N GLN A 224 2.21 -18.35 -10.65
CA GLN A 224 3.29 -17.36 -10.50
C GLN A 224 2.82 -16.10 -9.74
N GLN A 225 1.58 -15.65 -9.96
CA GLN A 225 1.01 -14.54 -9.20
C GLN A 225 0.82 -14.88 -7.72
N ASP A 226 0.41 -16.10 -7.40
CA ASP A 226 0.23 -16.54 -6.02
C ASP A 226 1.57 -16.70 -5.29
N GLU A 227 2.62 -17.14 -6.00
CA GLU A 227 3.98 -17.19 -5.49
C GLU A 227 4.52 -15.79 -5.17
N ILE A 228 4.38 -14.82 -6.09
CA ILE A 228 4.74 -13.41 -5.84
C ILE A 228 4.00 -12.86 -4.60
N LYS A 229 2.68 -13.10 -4.52
CA LYS A 229 1.89 -12.64 -3.37
C LYS A 229 2.35 -13.29 -2.07
N ALA A 230 2.72 -14.56 -2.09
CA ALA A 230 3.22 -15.26 -0.92
C ALA A 230 4.55 -14.68 -0.45
N ASP A 231 5.46 -14.37 -1.37
CA ASP A 231 6.76 -13.79 -1.02
C ASP A 231 6.66 -12.33 -0.59
N GLN A 232 5.76 -11.54 -1.20
CA GLN A 232 5.41 -10.20 -0.70
C GLN A 232 4.88 -10.25 0.74
N ARG A 233 3.99 -11.21 1.05
CA ARG A 233 3.48 -11.39 2.43
C ARG A 233 4.59 -11.75 3.41
N LYS A 234 5.53 -12.63 3.03
CA LYS A 234 6.70 -12.96 3.87
C LYS A 234 7.59 -11.75 4.10
N ALA A 235 7.85 -10.95 3.06
CA ALA A 235 8.65 -9.73 3.17
C ALA A 235 8.01 -8.70 4.10
N VAL A 236 6.69 -8.48 3.98
CA VAL A 236 5.93 -7.60 4.88
C VAL A 236 5.94 -8.12 6.32
N ALA A 237 5.78 -9.43 6.53
CA ALA A 237 5.86 -10.04 7.85
C ALA A 237 7.25 -9.82 8.49
N SER A 238 8.32 -10.08 7.75
CA SER A 238 9.70 -9.83 8.19
C SER A 238 9.97 -8.36 8.53
N LYS A 239 9.47 -7.42 7.70
CA LYS A 239 9.56 -5.97 7.98
C LYS A 239 8.81 -5.61 9.28
N ASN A 240 7.61 -6.15 9.48
CA ASN A 240 6.81 -5.90 10.68
C ASN A 240 7.49 -6.47 11.94
N GLU A 241 8.12 -7.64 11.87
CA GLU A 241 8.92 -8.18 12.97
C GLU A 241 10.14 -7.31 13.30
N ALA A 242 10.81 -6.74 12.29
CA ALA A 242 11.90 -5.80 12.50
C ALA A 242 11.44 -4.48 13.14
N ILE A 243 10.30 -3.94 12.69
CA ILE A 243 9.66 -2.77 13.31
C ILE A 243 9.30 -3.08 14.77
N GLN A 244 8.69 -4.23 15.05
CA GLN A 244 8.27 -4.59 16.40
C GLN A 244 9.46 -4.77 17.35
N ARG A 245 10.54 -5.41 16.89
CA ARG A 245 11.79 -5.50 17.66
C ARG A 245 12.38 -4.12 17.96
N SER A 246 12.34 -3.21 16.97
CA SER A 246 12.82 -1.85 17.13
C SER A 246 11.95 -1.06 18.13
N ARG A 247 10.63 -1.25 18.12
CA ARG A 247 9.70 -0.64 19.10
C ARG A 247 9.96 -1.12 20.51
N ASN A 248 10.12 -2.43 20.71
CA ASN A 248 10.41 -2.97 22.05
C ASN A 248 11.73 -2.40 22.62
N LYS A 249 12.77 -2.24 21.79
CA LYS A 249 14.03 -1.59 22.19
C LYS A 249 13.82 -0.10 22.50
N LEU A 250 13.00 0.59 21.73
CA LEU A 250 12.69 2.00 21.95
C LEU A 250 11.96 2.21 23.28
N ASP A 251 10.98 1.36 23.57
CA ASP A 251 10.25 1.37 24.84
C ASP A 251 11.19 1.10 26.03
N GLN A 252 12.11 0.13 25.88
CA GLN A 252 13.14 -0.13 26.88
C GLN A 252 14.05 1.09 27.12
N ALA A 253 14.47 1.77 26.05
CA ALA A 253 15.26 3.00 26.17
C ALA A 253 14.49 4.10 26.91
N GLN A 254 13.19 4.26 26.65
CA GLN A 254 12.34 5.21 27.38
C GLN A 254 12.24 4.88 28.88
N VAL A 255 12.09 3.60 29.23
CA VAL A 255 12.10 3.14 30.63
C VAL A 255 13.44 3.47 31.30
N ASN A 256 14.56 3.19 30.63
CA ASN A 256 15.90 3.50 31.14
C ASN A 256 16.09 5.01 31.37
N ILE A 257 15.59 5.87 30.46
CA ILE A 257 15.60 7.33 30.64
C ILE A 257 14.80 7.73 31.90
N ALA A 258 13.59 7.18 32.06
CA ALA A 258 12.74 7.49 33.20
C ALA A 258 13.35 7.06 34.54
N GLN A 259 14.16 5.99 34.54
CA GLN A 259 14.89 5.50 35.71
C GLN A 259 16.22 6.25 35.97
N GLY A 260 16.62 7.16 35.08
CA GLY A 260 17.90 7.88 35.18
C GLY A 260 19.11 7.10 34.68
N HIS A 261 18.92 5.94 34.04
CA HIS A 261 19.97 5.13 33.42
C HIS A 261 20.34 5.67 32.03
N ILE A 262 20.81 6.92 31.97
CA ILE A 262 21.02 7.66 30.72
C ILE A 262 22.07 7.00 29.83
N GLY A 263 23.13 6.43 30.41
CA GLY A 263 24.19 5.74 29.66
C GLY A 263 23.65 4.52 28.90
N GLU A 264 22.88 3.66 29.57
CA GLU A 264 22.27 2.48 28.96
C GLU A 264 21.25 2.84 27.89
N ALA A 265 20.42 3.86 28.14
CA ALA A 265 19.48 4.37 27.15
C ALA A 265 20.19 4.88 25.89
N SER A 266 21.29 5.63 26.06
CA SER A 266 22.08 6.14 24.93
C SER A 266 22.67 5.01 24.08
N VAL A 267 23.23 3.96 24.70
CA VAL A 267 23.77 2.81 23.97
C VAL A 267 22.66 2.10 23.17
N CYS A 268 21.49 1.88 23.79
CA CYS A 268 20.36 1.25 23.11
C CYS A 268 19.87 2.07 21.90
N LEU A 269 19.77 3.39 22.05
CA LEU A 269 19.34 4.28 20.97
C LEU A 269 20.36 4.38 19.84
N GLN A 270 21.67 4.34 20.13
CA GLN A 270 22.70 4.30 19.10
C GLN A 270 22.68 2.99 18.31
N GLU A 271 22.37 1.86 18.96
CA GLU A 271 22.16 0.59 18.26
C GLU A 271 20.92 0.62 17.37
N LEU A 272 19.84 1.24 17.86
CA LEU A 272 18.63 1.49 17.07
C LEU A 272 18.91 2.39 15.86
N LEU A 273 19.75 3.42 15.99
CA LEU A 273 20.08 4.29 14.85
C LEU A 273 20.66 3.51 13.65
N LYS A 274 21.34 2.39 13.91
CA LYS A 274 21.95 1.53 12.87
C LYS A 274 20.98 0.53 12.25
N THR A 275 19.92 0.14 12.97
CA THR A 275 19.09 -1.02 12.62
C THR A 275 17.61 -0.70 12.49
N ALA A 276 17.18 0.45 13.01
CA ALA A 276 15.79 0.85 13.02
C ALA A 276 15.33 1.22 11.60
N PRO A 277 14.08 0.88 11.27
CA PRO A 277 13.48 1.29 10.01
C PRO A 277 13.30 2.82 9.99
N VAL A 278 13.34 3.41 8.79
CA VAL A 278 13.37 4.88 8.58
C VAL A 278 12.23 5.59 9.29
N GLU A 279 11.06 4.96 9.36
CA GLU A 279 9.86 5.49 10.01
C GLU A 279 10.04 5.71 11.53
N MET A 280 11.03 5.06 12.16
CA MET A 280 11.33 5.19 13.59
C MET A 280 12.49 6.12 13.93
N LEU A 281 13.32 6.49 12.93
CA LEU A 281 14.55 7.26 13.16
C LEU A 281 14.27 8.62 13.82
N GLY A 282 13.18 9.29 13.45
CA GLY A 282 12.80 10.56 14.07
C GLY A 282 12.59 10.46 15.59
N GLN A 283 11.90 9.42 16.06
CA GLN A 283 11.66 9.23 17.49
C GLN A 283 12.95 8.81 18.24
N VAL A 284 13.76 7.95 17.62
CA VAL A 284 15.09 7.55 18.15
C VAL A 284 15.97 8.77 18.36
N LEU A 285 16.03 9.68 17.38
CA LEU A 285 16.85 10.88 17.43
C LEU A 285 16.36 11.89 18.48
N ILE A 286 15.05 12.06 18.64
CA ILE A 286 14.48 12.88 19.72
C ILE A 286 14.91 12.35 21.09
N LEU A 287 14.80 11.04 21.34
CA LEU A 287 15.22 10.46 22.62
C LEU A 287 16.74 10.56 22.83
N LEU A 288 17.55 10.41 21.77
CA LEU A 288 19.00 10.62 21.83
C LEU A 288 19.36 12.05 22.24
N SER A 289 18.63 13.04 21.72
CA SER A 289 18.81 14.44 22.12
C SER A 289 18.45 14.67 23.60
N GLN A 290 17.42 13.99 24.10
CA GLN A 290 17.06 14.06 25.52
C GLN A 290 18.15 13.42 26.40
N CYS A 291 18.68 12.26 26.02
CA CYS A 291 19.78 11.62 26.73
C CYS A 291 21.02 12.52 26.81
N THR A 292 21.40 13.17 25.71
CA THR A 292 22.57 14.05 25.67
C THR A 292 22.36 15.37 26.44
N TYR A 293 21.15 15.89 26.46
CA TYR A 293 20.81 17.01 27.33
C TYR A 293 20.90 16.61 28.82
N LEU A 294 20.35 15.44 29.19
CA LEU A 294 20.35 14.94 30.57
C LEU A 294 21.75 14.54 31.05
N SER A 295 22.67 14.18 30.16
CA SER A 295 24.08 13.90 30.50
C SER A 295 24.93 15.15 30.73
N GLY A 296 24.35 16.35 30.56
CA GLY A 296 25.03 17.62 30.83
C GLY A 296 25.91 18.14 29.69
N ASN A 297 25.75 17.61 28.46
CA ASN A 297 26.48 18.10 27.28
C ASN A 297 25.51 18.68 26.22
N PRO A 298 25.08 19.94 26.39
CA PRO A 298 24.04 20.55 25.55
C PRO A 298 24.48 20.76 24.08
N THR A 299 25.78 20.88 23.83
CA THR A 299 26.36 21.01 22.48
C THR A 299 26.15 19.76 21.63
N ASP A 300 26.32 18.58 22.23
CA ASP A 300 26.07 17.31 21.53
C ASP A 300 24.57 17.06 21.31
N ALA A 301 23.72 17.52 22.23
CA ALA A 301 22.27 17.45 22.07
C ALA A 301 21.78 18.27 20.86
N ALA A 302 22.28 19.49 20.70
CA ALA A 302 21.95 20.34 19.55
C ALA A 302 22.38 19.69 18.23
N ARG A 303 23.57 19.05 18.20
CA ARG A 303 24.07 18.34 17.03
C ARG A 303 23.18 17.15 16.65
N HIS A 304 22.77 16.34 17.61
CA HIS A 304 21.86 15.21 17.33
C HIS A 304 20.48 15.65 16.85
N ILE A 305 19.95 16.76 17.37
CA ILE A 305 18.70 17.35 16.87
C ILE A 305 18.88 17.83 15.43
N GLN A 306 19.99 18.47 15.13
CA GLN A 306 20.28 18.94 13.78
C GLN A 306 20.48 17.78 12.81
N ASP A 307 21.20 16.72 13.20
CA ASP A 307 21.33 15.50 12.42
C ASP A 307 19.97 14.83 12.19
N ALA A 308 19.07 14.86 13.18
CA ALA A 308 17.71 14.35 13.05
C ALA A 308 16.87 15.10 12.00
N ILE A 309 16.96 16.43 12.05
CA ILE A 309 16.28 17.32 11.13
C ILE A 309 16.85 17.14 9.71
N CYS A 310 18.19 17.04 9.61
CA CYS A 310 18.89 16.82 8.35
C CYS A 310 18.58 15.44 7.76
N PHE A 311 18.51 14.37 8.56
CA PHE A 311 18.11 13.03 8.08
C PHE A 311 16.66 13.02 7.59
N GLY A 312 15.77 13.75 8.26
CA GLY A 312 14.41 13.97 7.79
C GLY A 312 14.35 14.75 6.47
N ALA A 313 15.35 15.61 6.21
CA ALA A 313 15.44 16.44 5.00
C ALA A 313 16.24 15.80 3.85
N SER A 314 17.10 14.81 4.11
CA SER A 314 17.99 14.18 3.12
C SER A 314 17.58 12.76 2.71
N ALA A 315 16.49 12.22 3.27
CA ALA A 315 15.79 11.11 2.64
C ALA A 315 15.43 11.53 1.19
N PRO A 316 15.61 10.66 0.17
CA PRO A 316 15.37 11.01 -1.22
C PRO A 316 13.87 11.29 -1.39
N VAL A 317 13.52 12.56 -1.35
CA VAL A 317 12.17 13.07 -1.54
C VAL A 317 12.29 14.22 -2.53
N ASP A 318 11.61 14.09 -3.65
CA ASP A 318 11.26 15.24 -4.49
C ASP A 318 10.40 16.18 -3.63
N MET A 319 11.04 17.17 -3.01
CA MET A 319 10.42 18.13 -2.09
C MET A 319 9.98 19.37 -2.87
N ASP A 320 8.66 19.59 -2.93
CA ASP A 320 8.05 20.79 -3.49
C ASP A 320 8.23 22.04 -2.61
N GLU A 321 8.06 23.22 -3.24
CA GLU A 321 8.35 24.57 -2.72
C GLU A 321 7.76 24.92 -1.34
N GLY A 322 6.70 24.22 -0.89
CA GLY A 322 6.06 24.45 0.40
C GLY A 322 6.94 24.14 1.63
N TYR A 323 7.91 23.23 1.51
CA TYR A 323 8.79 22.87 2.62
C TYR A 323 9.88 23.92 2.89
N ASN A 324 10.34 24.61 1.84
CA ASN A 324 11.32 25.70 1.96
C ASN A 324 10.77 26.89 2.76
N ASP A 325 9.47 27.17 2.66
CA ASP A 325 8.84 28.29 3.36
C ASP A 325 8.66 28.00 4.87
N LEU A 326 8.43 26.73 5.24
CA LEU A 326 8.42 26.28 6.63
C LEU A 326 9.83 26.26 7.23
N TRP A 327 10.85 25.86 6.46
CA TRP A 327 12.24 25.89 6.88
C TRP A 327 12.76 27.33 7.06
N ALA A 328 12.40 28.26 6.18
CA ALA A 328 12.73 29.69 6.31
C ALA A 328 12.11 30.32 7.57
N LYS A 329 10.87 29.94 7.92
CA LYS A 329 10.20 30.39 9.14
C LYS A 329 10.84 29.80 10.40
N ALA A 330 11.19 28.51 10.40
CA ALA A 330 11.81 27.86 11.56
C ALA A 330 13.26 28.32 11.82
N SER A 331 14.05 28.53 10.76
CA SER A 331 15.43 29.01 10.86
C SER A 331 15.55 30.49 11.23
N SER A 332 14.52 31.29 10.98
CA SER A 332 14.48 32.72 11.37
C SER A 332 14.46 32.97 12.89
N GLY A 333 14.18 31.94 13.69
CA GLY A 333 14.14 32.01 15.15
C GLY A 333 15.42 31.57 15.87
N LEU A 334 16.44 31.09 15.15
CA LEU A 334 17.71 30.67 15.76
C LEU A 334 18.67 31.86 15.86
N PRO A 335 19.42 32.00 16.98
CA PRO A 335 20.41 33.05 17.11
C PRO A 335 21.48 32.88 16.03
N LYS A 336 21.69 33.93 15.23
CA LYS A 336 22.76 33.97 14.24
C LYS A 336 24.10 33.96 14.96
N SER A 337 24.95 32.98 14.65
CA SER A 337 26.37 32.97 14.98
C SER A 337 27.11 34.08 14.23
#